data_AF-A0A099PFQ8-F1
#
_entry.id   AF-A0A099PFQ8-F1
#
_cell.length_a   1.000
_cell.length_b   1.000
_cell.length_c   1.000
_cell.angle_alpha   90.00
_cell.angle_beta   90.00
_cell.angle_gamma   90.00
#
_symmetry.space_group_name_H-M   'P 1'
#
loop_
_entity.id
_entity.type
_entity.pdbx_description
1 polymer ?
#
loop_
_entity_poly.entity_id
_entity_poly.type
_entity_poly.pdbx_seq_one_letter_code
_entity_poly.pdbx_strand_id
1 'polypeptide(L)'
;MNAIAAETGAVVFTLDVNSSTGEVTLDQIRALMHSDDTTPNDAVLLTAGLVDLVATITDGDGDSKSAKIDASAAIRFYDDGPSAENFVYGNDVAVGVSDYVLAADAVAALGIDVGSDGYLNGSLQGAVQFSAGNLGGSLSIGASGELLYTPPDALQQSQQETFSYTVVDGDGDSVQRSVSIGLVENTPPMADPVLTNASVAFGSLPAGLPEDAVFVKQFSVGGGLIRLKQACHHPL
;
A
#
# COMPACT_ATOMS: atom_id res chain seq x y z
N MET A 1 15.17 -22.05 33.91
CA MET A 1 15.60 -22.66 32.63
C MET A 1 15.69 -21.56 31.60
N ASN A 2 16.75 -21.55 30.78
CA ASN A 2 16.91 -20.58 29.70
C ASN A 2 16.85 -21.33 28.37
N ALA A 3 15.98 -20.92 27.46
CA ALA A 3 16.03 -21.35 26.08
C ALA A 3 16.92 -20.40 25.28
N ILE A 4 17.76 -20.94 24.40
CA ILE A 4 18.70 -20.18 23.59
C ILE A 4 18.35 -20.28 22.10
N ALA A 5 18.48 -19.17 21.37
CA ALA A 5 18.39 -19.17 19.92
C ALA A 5 19.55 -19.99 19.34
N ALA A 6 19.25 -20.92 18.43
CA ALA A 6 20.26 -21.81 17.84
C ALA A 6 21.31 -21.04 17.01
N GLU A 7 20.91 -19.93 16.38
CA GLU A 7 21.76 -19.13 15.50
C GLU A 7 22.74 -18.22 16.26
N THR A 8 22.34 -17.70 17.43
CA THR A 8 23.06 -16.62 18.14
C THR A 8 23.48 -16.99 19.56
N GLY A 9 22.93 -18.06 20.14
CA GLY A 9 23.14 -18.44 21.54
C GLY A 9 22.50 -17.49 22.56
N ALA A 10 21.74 -16.49 22.11
CA ALA A 10 21.06 -15.54 22.98
C ALA A 10 19.85 -16.19 23.65
N VAL A 11 19.56 -15.82 24.90
CA VAL A 11 18.34 -16.27 25.59
C VAL A 11 17.10 -15.67 24.91
N VAL A 12 16.12 -16.51 24.58
CA VAL A 12 14.86 -16.12 23.91
C VAL A 12 13.68 -16.07 24.87
N PHE A 13 13.65 -16.95 25.88
CA PHE A 13 12.72 -16.90 27.00
C PHE A 13 13.32 -17.61 28.21
N THR A 14 12.78 -17.30 29.39
CA THR A 14 13.11 -17.99 30.64
C THR A 14 11.86 -18.58 31.28
N LEU A 15 12.03 -19.78 31.83
CA LEU A 15 11.07 -20.40 32.74
C LEU A 15 11.66 -20.43 34.14
N ASP A 16 10.92 -19.93 35.12
CA ASP A 16 11.24 -20.11 36.53
C ASP A 16 10.14 -20.90 37.24
N VAL A 17 10.51 -21.64 38.28
CA VAL A 17 9.57 -22.43 39.08
C VAL A 17 9.78 -22.04 40.53
N ASN A 18 8.75 -21.47 41.15
CA ASN A 18 8.77 -21.18 42.56
C ASN A 18 8.74 -22.50 43.35
N SER A 19 9.86 -22.83 43.99
CA SER A 19 10.00 -24.10 44.72
C SER A 19 9.06 -24.25 45.93
N SER A 20 8.47 -23.15 46.41
CA SER A 20 7.56 -23.14 47.57
C SER A 20 6.09 -23.25 47.16
N THR A 21 5.71 -22.73 45.99
CA THR A 21 4.31 -22.70 45.53
C THR A 21 4.04 -23.61 44.33
N GLY A 22 5.09 -24.03 43.60
CA GLY A 22 4.98 -24.77 42.35
C GLY A 22 4.53 -23.91 41.16
N GLU A 23 4.42 -22.59 41.34
CA GLU A 23 4.07 -21.67 40.27
C GLU A 23 5.18 -21.58 39.23
N VAL A 24 4.81 -21.61 37.96
CA VAL A 24 5.74 -21.51 36.83
C VAL A 24 5.55 -20.14 36.18
N THR A 25 6.62 -19.36 36.09
CA THR A 25 6.62 -18.08 35.39
C THR A 25 7.37 -18.21 34.08
N LEU A 26 6.75 -17.69 33.01
CA LEU A 26 7.34 -17.58 31.69
C LEU A 26 7.63 -16.11 31.42
N ASP A 27 8.90 -15.78 31.19
CA ASP A 27 9.30 -14.47 30.69
C ASP A 27 9.82 -14.63 29.27
N GLN A 28 9.08 -14.09 28.30
CA GLN A 28 9.53 -14.01 26.92
C GLN A 28 10.45 -12.81 26.76
N ILE A 29 11.67 -13.04 26.27
CA ILE A 29 12.71 -12.02 26.15
C ILE A 29 12.83 -11.52 24.71
N ARG A 30 12.37 -12.31 23.73
CA ARG A 30 12.40 -12.00 22.30
C ARG A 30 11.10 -12.45 21.62
N ALA A 31 10.67 -11.71 20.60
CA ALA A 31 9.62 -12.14 19.68
C ALA A 31 9.99 -13.46 18.99
N LEU A 32 8.97 -14.19 18.55
CA LEU A 32 9.10 -15.58 18.12
C LEU A 32 8.53 -15.76 16.73
N MET A 33 9.30 -15.32 15.71
CA MET A 33 9.01 -15.55 14.30
C MET A 33 8.19 -16.81 14.02
N HIS A 34 6.92 -16.62 13.68
CA HIS A 34 6.04 -17.68 13.24
C HIS A 34 6.00 -17.81 11.72
N SER A 35 5.50 -18.95 11.25
CA SER A 35 5.41 -19.25 9.81
C SER A 35 4.10 -18.84 9.15
N ASP A 36 3.14 -18.27 9.91
CA ASP A 36 1.81 -17.92 9.42
C ASP A 36 1.65 -16.39 9.39
N ASP A 37 1.83 -15.82 8.21
CA ASP A 37 1.72 -14.38 7.96
C ASP A 37 0.27 -13.87 7.92
N THR A 38 -0.73 -14.73 8.17
CA THR A 38 -2.14 -14.38 7.99
C THR A 38 -2.86 -13.96 9.27
N THR A 39 -2.30 -14.25 10.45
CA THR A 39 -2.90 -13.97 11.74
C THR A 39 -1.89 -13.31 12.69
N PRO A 40 -2.02 -12.00 12.98
CA PRO A 40 -1.07 -11.24 13.81
C PRO A 40 -0.99 -11.64 15.29
N ASN A 41 -1.62 -12.74 15.71
CA ASN A 41 -1.74 -13.15 17.11
C ASN A 41 -1.76 -14.67 17.21
N ASP A 42 -0.69 -15.31 16.75
CA ASP A 42 -0.65 -16.76 16.68
C ASP A 42 0.00 -17.41 17.89
N ALA A 43 -0.64 -18.47 18.37
CA ALA A 43 -0.14 -19.26 19.47
C ALA A 43 0.84 -20.32 18.97
N VAL A 44 2.13 -20.15 19.25
CA VAL A 44 3.14 -21.19 19.02
C VAL A 44 3.15 -22.14 20.22
N LEU A 45 2.90 -23.42 19.95
CA LEU A 45 2.96 -24.48 20.96
C LEU A 45 4.31 -25.19 20.93
N LEU A 46 4.83 -25.52 22.11
CA LEU A 46 5.96 -26.43 22.23
C LEU A 46 5.51 -27.87 21.92
N THR A 47 6.36 -28.61 21.19
CA THR A 47 6.16 -30.06 21.04
C THR A 47 6.18 -30.73 22.42
N ALA A 48 5.34 -31.74 22.62
CA ALA A 48 5.30 -32.48 23.88
C ALA A 48 6.67 -33.06 24.27
N GLY A 49 6.98 -33.05 25.57
CA GLY A 49 8.22 -33.59 26.14
C GLY A 49 9.45 -32.70 26.04
N LEU A 50 9.31 -31.43 25.64
CA LEU A 50 10.43 -30.47 25.59
C LEU A 50 10.73 -29.84 26.97
N VAL A 51 9.74 -29.72 27.84
CA VAL A 51 9.86 -29.12 29.17
C VAL A 51 9.31 -30.07 30.23
N ASP A 52 10.21 -30.72 30.97
CA ASP A 52 9.87 -31.57 32.12
C ASP A 52 10.01 -30.77 33.43
N LEU A 53 8.94 -30.67 34.22
CA LEU A 53 8.99 -30.27 35.62
C LEU A 53 9.32 -31.50 36.47
N VAL A 54 10.47 -31.47 37.15
CA VAL A 54 10.95 -32.58 37.98
C VAL A 54 10.88 -32.18 39.46
N ALA A 55 10.04 -32.88 40.22
CA ALA A 55 10.01 -32.78 41.67
C ALA A 55 10.84 -33.90 42.26
N THR A 56 11.80 -33.57 43.12
CA THR A 56 12.63 -34.54 43.84
C THR A 56 12.37 -34.42 45.33
N ILE A 57 12.05 -35.54 45.97
CA ILE A 57 11.90 -35.65 47.42
C ILE A 57 13.14 -36.40 47.92
N THR A 58 13.85 -35.79 48.85
CA THR A 58 14.97 -36.41 49.58
C THR A 58 14.55 -36.63 51.02
N ASP A 59 14.77 -37.82 51.55
CA ASP A 59 14.47 -38.12 52.96
C ASP A 59 15.66 -37.78 53.88
N GLY A 60 15.51 -38.10 55.17
CA GLY A 60 16.48 -37.74 56.19
C GLY A 60 17.79 -38.52 56.15
N ASP A 61 17.88 -39.64 55.42
CA ASP A 61 19.12 -40.41 55.26
C ASP A 61 19.82 -40.16 53.92
N GLY A 62 19.19 -39.38 53.04
CA GLY A 62 19.74 -38.90 51.78
C GLY A 62 19.19 -39.62 50.56
N ASP A 63 18.33 -40.62 50.75
CA ASP A 63 17.64 -41.28 49.65
C ASP A 63 16.68 -40.30 48.96
N SER A 64 16.68 -40.33 47.62
CA SER A 64 15.86 -39.42 46.81
C SER A 64 14.99 -40.17 45.82
N LYS A 65 13.75 -39.69 45.64
CA LYS A 65 12.85 -40.10 44.55
C LYS A 65 12.35 -38.90 43.79
N SER A 66 12.27 -39.04 42.47
CA SER A 66 11.77 -37.98 41.60
C SER A 66 10.52 -38.41 40.83
N ALA A 67 9.65 -37.45 40.57
CA ALA A 67 8.52 -37.56 39.66
C ALA A 67 8.60 -36.43 38.63
N LYS A 68 8.11 -36.68 37.41
CA LYS A 68 8.13 -35.71 36.32
C LYS A 68 6.75 -35.47 35.73
N ILE A 69 6.51 -34.23 35.33
CA ILE A 69 5.32 -33.80 34.60
C ILE A 69 5.79 -33.02 33.37
N ASP A 70 5.25 -33.37 32.20
CA ASP A 70 5.48 -32.61 30.98
C ASP A 70 4.65 -31.31 31.01
N ALA A 71 5.34 -30.18 31.02
CA ALA A 71 4.74 -28.84 31.02
C ALA A 71 4.67 -28.22 29.61
N SER A 72 5.16 -28.90 28.57
CA SER A 72 5.27 -28.35 27.22
C SER A 72 3.91 -27.89 26.68
N ALA A 73 2.85 -28.66 26.93
CA ALA A 73 1.49 -28.32 26.49
C ALA A 73 0.83 -27.17 27.27
N ALA A 74 1.40 -26.80 28.43
CA ALA A 74 0.93 -25.68 29.24
C ALA A 74 1.55 -24.34 28.79
N ILE A 75 2.66 -24.38 28.07
CA ILE A 75 3.39 -23.20 27.60
C ILE A 75 2.89 -22.83 26.20
N ARG A 76 2.47 -21.58 26.05
CA ARG A 76 2.09 -20.97 24.76
C ARG A 76 2.86 -19.68 24.62
N PHE A 77 3.37 -19.45 23.43
CA PHE A 77 3.90 -18.16 23.03
C PHE A 77 2.90 -17.50 22.11
N TYR A 78 2.66 -16.22 22.33
CA TYR A 78 1.89 -15.40 21.40
C TYR A 78 2.90 -14.55 20.63
N ASP A 79 2.81 -14.59 19.32
CA ASP A 79 3.52 -13.65 18.47
C ASP A 79 2.59 -12.46 18.21
N ASP A 80 3.12 -11.25 18.35
CA ASP A 80 2.39 -10.01 18.12
C ASP A 80 2.80 -9.49 16.74
N GLY A 81 2.06 -9.83 15.69
CA GLY A 81 2.33 -9.34 14.33
C GLY A 81 1.83 -7.91 14.10
N PRO A 82 2.18 -7.28 12.96
CA PRO A 82 1.87 -5.88 12.73
C PRO A 82 0.38 -5.69 12.39
N SER A 83 -0.13 -4.49 12.67
CA SER A 83 -1.45 -4.04 12.27
C SER A 83 -1.39 -2.74 11.49
N ALA A 84 -2.36 -2.57 10.58
CA ALA A 84 -2.50 -1.41 9.72
C ALA A 84 -3.94 -1.29 9.21
N GLU A 85 -4.31 -0.10 8.74
CA GLU A 85 -5.65 0.25 8.27
C GLU A 85 -5.69 0.69 6.80
N ASN A 86 -6.84 0.55 6.15
CA ASN A 86 -7.03 1.17 4.84
C ASN A 86 -7.19 2.68 5.01
N PHE A 87 -6.53 3.46 4.15
CA PHE A 87 -6.60 4.91 4.19
C PHE A 87 -7.26 5.46 2.93
N VAL A 88 -8.24 6.35 3.12
CA VAL A 88 -8.92 7.05 2.01
C VAL A 88 -8.69 8.53 2.19
N TYR A 89 -8.02 9.15 1.21
CA TYR A 89 -7.86 10.59 1.22
C TYR A 89 -9.15 11.27 0.77
N GLY A 90 -9.74 12.08 1.64
CA GLY A 90 -11.07 12.64 1.44
C GLY A 90 -11.16 13.84 0.49
N ASN A 91 -10.03 14.35 0.00
CA ASN A 91 -9.98 15.49 -0.92
C ASN A 91 -9.52 15.05 -2.30
N ASP A 92 -10.02 15.73 -3.33
CA ASP A 92 -9.54 15.55 -4.70
C ASP A 92 -8.14 16.15 -4.88
N VAL A 93 -7.28 15.41 -5.58
CA VAL A 93 -5.92 15.82 -5.94
C VAL A 93 -5.85 16.10 -7.44
N ALA A 94 -5.27 17.24 -7.81
CA ALA A 94 -5.02 17.58 -9.21
C ALA A 94 -3.75 16.87 -9.70
N VAL A 95 -3.77 16.40 -10.94
CA VAL A 95 -2.61 15.76 -11.57
C VAL A 95 -1.65 16.76 -12.22
N GLY A 96 -0.40 16.34 -12.47
CA GLY A 96 0.62 17.18 -13.12
C GLY A 96 1.03 18.42 -12.32
N VAL A 97 0.83 18.39 -11.00
CA VAL A 97 1.26 19.44 -10.06
C VAL A 97 2.30 18.86 -9.07
N SER A 98 2.76 19.67 -8.13
CA SER A 98 3.69 19.24 -7.09
C SER A 98 3.12 18.14 -6.17
N ASP A 99 4.02 17.49 -5.43
CA ASP A 99 3.68 16.50 -4.41
C ASP A 99 2.73 17.03 -3.34
N TYR A 100 1.90 16.14 -2.82
CA TYR A 100 0.94 16.39 -1.76
C TYR A 100 1.39 15.73 -0.46
N VAL A 101 1.18 16.44 0.65
CA VAL A 101 1.19 15.84 1.99
C VAL A 101 -0.23 15.38 2.29
N LEU A 102 -0.47 14.07 2.24
CA LEU A 102 -1.80 13.51 2.53
C LEU A 102 -2.09 13.51 4.03
N ALA A 103 -1.06 13.26 4.84
CA ALA A 103 -1.12 13.33 6.29
C ALA A 103 0.22 13.77 6.87
N ALA A 104 0.19 14.55 7.95
CA ALA A 104 1.40 14.97 8.64
C ALA A 104 2.07 13.82 9.43
N ASP A 105 1.31 12.78 9.74
CA ASP A 105 1.75 11.60 10.48
C ASP A 105 1.21 10.34 9.77
N ALA A 106 2.11 9.62 9.10
CA ALA A 106 1.78 8.40 8.39
C ALA A 106 1.39 7.26 9.34
N VAL A 107 1.96 7.20 10.55
CA VAL A 107 1.62 6.15 11.53
C VAL A 107 0.17 6.30 11.95
N ALA A 108 -0.24 7.52 12.30
CA ALA A 108 -1.62 7.80 12.67
C ALA A 108 -2.59 7.63 11.50
N ALA A 109 -2.20 8.03 10.28
CA ALA A 109 -3.07 7.95 9.10
C ALA A 109 -3.29 6.51 8.61
N LEU A 110 -2.26 5.67 8.69
CA LEU A 110 -2.28 4.29 8.24
C LEU A 110 -2.58 3.30 9.38
N GLY A 111 -2.77 3.79 10.61
CA GLY A 111 -3.03 2.96 11.79
C GLY A 111 -1.92 1.94 12.05
N ILE A 112 -0.66 2.33 11.86
CA ILE A 112 0.47 1.41 11.93
C ILE A 112 0.79 1.10 13.39
N ASP A 113 0.76 -0.18 13.73
CA ASP A 113 1.34 -0.75 14.94
C ASP A 113 2.22 -1.92 14.51
N VAL A 114 3.49 -1.91 14.91
CA VAL A 114 4.47 -2.97 14.59
C VAL A 114 4.76 -3.84 15.81
N GLY A 115 3.92 -3.80 16.85
CA GLY A 115 4.09 -4.66 18.01
C GLY A 115 5.32 -4.34 18.85
N SER A 116 5.72 -5.32 19.66
CA SER A 116 6.76 -5.17 20.68
C SER A 116 8.19 -5.33 20.17
N ASP A 117 8.37 -5.97 19.01
CA ASP A 117 9.65 -6.21 18.35
C ASP A 117 10.12 -5.00 17.52
N GLY A 118 9.18 -4.13 17.14
CA GLY A 118 9.44 -2.82 16.55
C GLY A 118 9.51 -2.85 15.03
N TYR A 119 10.09 -1.82 14.43
CA TYR A 119 10.13 -1.71 12.96
C TYR A 119 11.19 -2.60 12.33
N LEU A 120 10.89 -3.20 11.17
CA LEU A 120 11.91 -3.77 10.30
C LEU A 120 13.00 -2.73 10.01
N ASN A 121 14.27 -3.11 10.20
CA ASN A 121 15.42 -2.22 10.05
C ASN A 121 15.39 -0.98 10.98
N GLY A 122 14.60 -1.00 12.05
CA GLY A 122 14.58 0.03 13.10
C GLY A 122 13.99 1.38 12.67
N SER A 123 13.25 1.45 11.56
CA SER A 123 12.61 2.68 11.10
C SER A 123 11.32 2.44 10.34
N LEU A 124 10.40 3.41 10.40
CA LEU A 124 9.13 3.37 9.68
C LEU A 124 9.33 3.25 8.16
N GLN A 125 10.31 3.94 7.58
CA GLN A 125 10.59 3.88 6.13
C GLN A 125 11.16 2.51 5.72
N GLY A 126 11.80 1.79 6.63
CA GLY A 126 12.26 0.41 6.40
C GLY A 126 11.14 -0.62 6.52
N ALA A 127 10.12 -0.33 7.32
CA ALA A 127 8.98 -1.20 7.58
C ALA A 127 7.86 -1.09 6.53
N VAL A 128 7.65 0.08 5.94
CA VAL A 128 6.52 0.33 5.02
C VAL A 128 6.95 0.30 3.56
N GLN A 129 6.29 -0.54 2.76
CA GLN A 129 6.54 -0.68 1.33
C GLN A 129 5.26 -0.40 0.54
N PHE A 130 5.28 0.62 -0.33
CA PHE A 130 4.17 0.94 -1.22
C PHE A 130 4.34 0.28 -2.59
N SER A 131 3.25 -0.20 -3.18
CA SER A 131 3.19 -0.54 -4.60
C SER A 131 3.16 0.74 -5.45
N ALA A 132 3.41 0.61 -6.75
CA ALA A 132 3.02 1.66 -7.69
C ALA A 132 1.50 1.84 -7.68
N GLY A 133 1.04 3.07 -7.92
CA GLY A 133 -0.38 3.35 -8.09
C GLY A 133 -0.89 2.80 -9.42
N ASN A 134 -2.15 2.37 -9.45
CA ASN A 134 -2.75 1.84 -10.67
C ASN A 134 -2.88 2.87 -11.81
N LEU A 135 -2.65 4.16 -11.53
CA LEU A 135 -2.66 5.26 -12.50
C LEU A 135 -1.30 5.94 -12.68
N GLY A 136 -0.25 5.40 -12.05
CA GLY A 136 1.14 5.84 -12.22
C GLY A 136 1.65 6.83 -11.18
N GLY A 137 0.85 7.20 -10.19
CA GLY A 137 1.31 7.96 -9.03
C GLY A 137 2.18 7.11 -8.10
N SER A 138 2.79 7.76 -7.11
CA SER A 138 3.65 7.10 -6.11
C SER A 138 3.41 7.64 -4.70
N LEU A 139 3.52 6.74 -3.72
CA LEU A 139 3.50 7.07 -2.29
C LEU A 139 4.87 6.90 -1.65
N SER A 140 5.16 7.72 -0.64
CA SER A 140 6.33 7.57 0.22
C SER A 140 6.08 8.13 1.61
N ILE A 141 6.91 7.74 2.58
CA ILE A 141 6.94 8.37 3.89
C ILE A 141 8.15 9.31 3.93
N GLY A 142 7.88 10.59 4.17
CA GLY A 142 8.91 11.62 4.29
C GLY A 142 9.80 11.43 5.53
N ALA A 143 10.92 12.15 5.56
CA ALA A 143 11.89 12.03 6.67
C ALA A 143 11.32 12.50 8.02
N SER A 144 10.26 13.31 8.02
CA SER A 144 9.58 13.75 9.25
C SER A 144 8.38 12.86 9.62
N GLY A 145 8.14 11.78 8.86
CA GLY A 145 7.03 10.85 9.10
C GLY A 145 5.74 11.19 8.35
N GLU A 146 5.74 12.20 7.48
CA GLU A 146 4.57 12.58 6.69
C GLU A 146 4.27 11.56 5.57
N LEU A 147 2.99 11.34 5.27
CA LEU A 147 2.57 10.53 4.11
C LEU A 147 2.53 11.42 2.86
N LEU A 148 3.43 11.16 1.93
CA LEU A 148 3.60 11.92 0.69
C LEU A 148 3.02 11.19 -0.51
N TYR A 149 2.44 11.96 -1.42
CA TYR A 149 1.89 11.49 -2.68
C TYR A 149 2.35 12.34 -3.85
N THR A 150 2.93 11.69 -4.86
CA THR A 150 3.25 12.30 -6.16
C THR A 150 2.21 11.83 -7.16
N PRO A 151 1.36 12.72 -7.69
CA PRO A 151 0.36 12.35 -8.70
C PRO A 151 1.01 12.01 -10.05
N PRO A 152 0.33 11.22 -10.91
CA PRO A 152 0.77 11.03 -12.28
C PRO A 152 0.77 12.35 -13.06
N ASP A 153 1.51 12.40 -14.17
CA ASP A 153 1.63 13.62 -14.98
C ASP A 153 0.31 14.05 -15.64
N ALA A 154 -0.53 13.09 -16.03
CA ALA A 154 -1.77 13.36 -16.73
C ALA A 154 -2.80 12.23 -16.53
N LEU A 155 -4.08 12.60 -16.61
CA LEU A 155 -5.21 11.68 -16.68
C LEU A 155 -6.10 12.04 -17.86
N GLN A 156 -6.86 11.07 -18.35
CA GLN A 156 -7.86 11.26 -19.41
C GLN A 156 -9.25 11.64 -18.86
N GLN A 157 -9.48 11.41 -17.57
CA GLN A 157 -10.69 11.77 -16.83
C GLN A 157 -10.42 11.65 -15.32
N SER A 158 -11.24 12.31 -14.50
CA SER A 158 -11.23 12.14 -13.05
C SER A 158 -11.57 10.70 -12.66
N GLN A 159 -10.81 10.16 -11.72
CA GLN A 159 -10.87 8.75 -11.31
C GLN A 159 -10.14 8.54 -9.99
N GLN A 160 -10.39 7.40 -9.34
CA GLN A 160 -9.70 7.03 -8.12
C GLN A 160 -8.41 6.28 -8.43
N GLU A 161 -7.30 6.70 -7.82
CA GLU A 161 -6.06 5.93 -7.76
C GLU A 161 -6.04 5.08 -6.50
N THR A 162 -5.56 3.84 -6.63
CA THR A 162 -5.38 2.90 -5.53
C THR A 162 -3.96 2.35 -5.49
N PHE A 163 -3.47 2.16 -4.27
CA PHE A 163 -2.17 1.60 -3.92
C PHE A 163 -2.37 0.46 -2.94
N SER A 164 -1.61 -0.62 -3.08
CA SER A 164 -1.38 -1.56 -1.98
C SER A 164 -0.14 -1.13 -1.21
N TYR A 165 -0.11 -1.37 0.10
CA TYR A 165 1.09 -1.20 0.89
C TYR A 165 1.22 -2.32 1.92
N THR A 166 2.45 -2.69 2.24
CA THR A 166 2.79 -3.70 3.23
C THR A 166 3.55 -3.03 4.38
N VAL A 167 3.18 -3.37 5.62
CA VAL A 167 3.93 -3.04 6.83
C VAL A 167 4.59 -4.32 7.32
N VAL A 168 5.88 -4.25 7.63
CA VAL A 168 6.68 -5.36 8.17
C VAL A 168 7.29 -4.94 9.51
N ASP A 169 7.18 -5.79 10.52
CA ASP A 169 7.79 -5.58 11.84
C ASP A 169 9.24 -6.11 11.92
N GLY A 170 9.78 -6.19 13.12
CA GLY A 170 11.19 -6.44 13.39
C GLY A 170 11.62 -7.86 13.10
N ASP A 171 10.74 -8.84 13.25
CA ASP A 171 11.02 -10.25 12.99
C ASP A 171 10.54 -10.74 11.61
N GLY A 172 9.73 -9.94 10.92
CA GLY A 172 9.43 -10.11 9.51
C GLY A 172 7.98 -10.44 9.20
N ASP A 173 7.11 -10.48 10.20
CA ASP A 173 5.67 -10.57 9.99
C ASP A 173 5.16 -9.34 9.25
N SER A 174 4.09 -9.52 8.49
CA SER A 174 3.64 -8.46 7.60
C SER A 174 2.14 -8.39 7.43
N VAL A 175 1.65 -7.18 7.21
CA VAL A 175 0.24 -6.90 6.94
C VAL A 175 0.11 -6.02 5.70
N GLN A 176 -0.79 -6.39 4.79
CA GLN A 176 -1.07 -5.61 3.58
C GLN A 176 -2.42 -4.86 3.67
N ARG A 177 -2.43 -3.60 3.24
CA ARG A 177 -3.61 -2.71 3.20
C ARG A 177 -3.56 -1.83 1.96
N SER A 178 -4.56 -0.96 1.80
CA SER A 178 -4.66 -0.07 0.64
C SER A 178 -4.78 1.40 1.00
N VAL A 179 -4.26 2.25 0.11
CA VAL A 179 -4.51 3.70 0.07
C VAL A 179 -5.34 4.05 -1.17
N SER A 180 -6.38 4.86 -1.02
CA SER A 180 -7.22 5.37 -2.13
C SER A 180 -7.25 6.89 -2.16
N ILE A 181 -7.09 7.47 -3.36
CA ILE A 181 -7.02 8.93 -3.58
C ILE A 181 -7.92 9.29 -4.77
N GLY A 182 -8.79 10.29 -4.61
CA GLY A 182 -9.56 10.85 -5.73
C GLY A 182 -8.68 11.79 -6.57
N LEU A 183 -8.58 11.53 -7.87
CA LEU A 183 -7.83 12.37 -8.79
C LEU A 183 -8.75 13.12 -9.74
N VAL A 184 -8.46 14.40 -9.96
CA VAL A 184 -9.11 15.24 -10.96
C VAL A 184 -8.15 15.58 -12.07
N GLU A 185 -8.67 15.59 -13.29
CA GLU A 185 -7.90 16.03 -14.45
C GLU A 185 -7.49 17.50 -14.30
N ASN A 186 -6.26 17.81 -14.72
CA ASN A 186 -5.75 19.18 -14.80
C ASN A 186 -5.61 19.64 -16.27
N THR A 187 -6.26 18.95 -17.20
CA THR A 187 -6.33 19.40 -18.58
C THR A 187 -7.28 20.60 -18.66
N PRO A 188 -6.85 21.75 -19.22
CA PRO A 188 -7.78 22.79 -19.62
C PRO A 188 -8.87 22.17 -20.50
N PRO A 189 -10.13 22.66 -20.48
CA PRO A 189 -11.15 22.19 -21.40
C PRO A 189 -10.54 22.21 -22.81
N MET A 190 -10.56 21.07 -23.50
CA MET A 190 -10.02 20.99 -24.86
C MET A 190 -10.68 22.12 -25.65
N ALA A 191 -9.88 23.07 -26.14
CA ALA A 191 -10.41 24.12 -26.99
C ALA A 191 -11.10 23.42 -28.16
N ASP A 192 -12.36 23.80 -28.43
CA ASP A 192 -13.06 23.34 -29.64
C ASP A 192 -12.08 23.51 -30.81
N PRO A 193 -11.90 22.49 -31.67
CA PRO A 193 -10.97 22.59 -32.79
C PRO A 193 -11.39 23.76 -33.68
N VAL A 194 -10.71 24.91 -33.52
CA VAL A 194 -10.94 26.08 -34.36
C VAL A 194 -10.35 25.76 -35.72
N LEU A 195 -11.20 25.56 -36.71
CA LEU A 195 -10.80 25.50 -38.12
C LEU A 195 -10.29 26.90 -38.53
N THR A 196 -9.02 27.18 -38.30
CA THR A 196 -8.40 28.48 -38.61
C THR A 196 -8.19 28.67 -40.12
N ASN A 197 -8.04 27.58 -40.88
CA ASN A 197 -7.88 27.62 -42.33
C ASN A 197 -8.53 26.39 -43.00
N ALA A 198 -9.81 26.48 -43.33
CA ALA A 198 -10.41 25.59 -44.32
C ALA A 198 -10.14 26.16 -45.72
N SER A 199 -9.07 25.71 -46.39
CA SER A 199 -8.90 25.99 -47.81
C SER A 199 -9.88 25.14 -48.61
N VAL A 200 -11.05 25.69 -48.87
CA VAL A 200 -12.02 25.05 -49.77
C VAL A 200 -11.62 25.38 -51.21
N ALA A 201 -10.85 24.50 -51.84
CA ALA A 201 -10.66 24.57 -53.28
C ALA A 201 -11.97 24.17 -53.99
N PHE A 202 -12.41 24.99 -54.93
CA PHE A 202 -13.23 24.53 -56.04
C PHE A 202 -12.26 23.82 -56.98
N GLY A 203 -12.49 22.53 -57.27
CA GLY A 203 -11.70 21.83 -58.28
C GLY A 203 -11.91 22.47 -59.65
N SER A 204 -11.24 21.94 -60.68
CA SER A 204 -11.44 22.36 -62.06
C SER A 204 -12.93 22.38 -62.41
N LEU A 205 -13.44 23.52 -62.90
CA LEU A 205 -14.83 23.62 -63.34
C LEU A 205 -15.01 22.77 -64.62
N PRO A 206 -16.16 22.08 -64.77
CA PRO A 206 -16.50 21.41 -66.03
C PRO A 206 -16.47 22.38 -67.22
N ALA A 207 -16.02 21.92 -68.39
CA ALA A 207 -16.07 22.72 -69.61
C ALA A 207 -17.52 22.85 -70.12
N GLY A 208 -17.85 23.98 -70.76
CA GLY A 208 -19.14 24.20 -71.44
C GLY A 208 -20.29 24.69 -70.55
N LEU A 209 -19.97 25.32 -69.42
CA LEU A 209 -20.98 25.89 -68.52
C LEU A 209 -21.57 27.19 -69.10
N PRO A 210 -22.87 27.45 -68.87
CA PRO A 210 -23.49 28.72 -69.25
C PRO A 210 -22.89 29.89 -68.46
N GLU A 211 -22.91 31.08 -69.06
CA GLU A 211 -22.20 32.28 -68.57
C GLU A 211 -22.66 32.75 -67.17
N ASP A 212 -23.86 32.35 -66.75
CA ASP A 212 -24.49 32.68 -65.47
C ASP A 212 -24.42 31.54 -64.43
N ALA A 213 -23.64 30.49 -64.69
CA ALA A 213 -23.50 29.37 -63.76
C ALA A 213 -22.95 29.82 -62.39
N VAL A 214 -23.70 29.52 -61.32
CA VAL A 214 -23.29 29.75 -59.92
C VAL A 214 -23.01 28.43 -59.24
N PHE A 215 -21.79 28.25 -58.75
CA PHE A 215 -21.42 27.06 -57.98
C PHE A 215 -21.59 27.32 -56.48
N VAL A 216 -22.31 26.43 -55.82
CA VAL A 216 -22.50 26.45 -54.36
C VAL A 216 -21.84 25.21 -53.77
N LYS A 217 -20.86 25.41 -52.90
CA LYS A 217 -20.31 24.32 -52.08
C LYS A 217 -20.80 24.50 -50.65
N GLN A 218 -21.43 23.47 -50.10
CA GLN A 218 -22.01 23.47 -48.76
C GLN A 218 -21.16 22.61 -47.85
N PHE A 219 -20.90 23.13 -46.64
CA PHE A 219 -20.24 22.38 -45.58
C PHE A 219 -20.99 22.60 -44.27
N SER A 220 -20.97 21.57 -43.43
CA SER A 220 -21.51 21.63 -42.08
C SER A 220 -20.35 21.79 -41.09
N VAL A 221 -20.42 22.82 -40.24
CA VAL A 221 -19.47 23.03 -39.13
C VAL A 221 -20.30 23.26 -37.88
N GLY A 222 -20.11 22.44 -36.84
CA GLY A 222 -20.82 22.58 -35.56
C GLY A 222 -22.35 22.58 -35.67
N GLY A 223 -22.92 21.84 -36.64
CA GLY A 223 -24.37 21.80 -36.88
C GLY A 223 -24.92 23.00 -37.68
N GLY A 224 -24.10 24.00 -38.01
CA GLY A 224 -24.45 25.13 -38.88
C GLY A 224 -24.03 24.89 -40.34
N LEU A 225 -24.88 25.34 -41.29
CA LEU A 225 -24.62 25.28 -42.73
C LEU A 225 -23.89 26.54 -43.21
N ILE A 226 -22.70 26.39 -43.79
CA ILE A 226 -21.96 27.46 -44.47
C ILE A 226 -22.06 27.25 -45.99
N ARG A 227 -22.43 28.31 -46.73
CA ARG A 227 -22.56 28.29 -48.20
C ARG A 227 -21.59 29.27 -48.83
N LEU A 228 -20.65 28.76 -49.64
CA LEU A 228 -19.76 29.59 -50.46
C LEU A 228 -20.27 29.59 -51.90
N LYS A 229 -20.38 30.78 -52.50
CA LYS A 229 -20.78 30.97 -53.90
C LYS A 229 -19.57 31.45 -54.70
N GLN A 230 -19.28 30.79 -55.82
CA GLN A 230 -18.35 31.29 -56.82
C GLN A 230 -19.12 31.55 -58.13
N ALA A 231 -19.03 32.77 -58.62
CA ALA A 231 -19.51 33.16 -59.94
C ALA A 231 -18.34 33.08 -60.93
N CYS A 232 -18.60 32.61 -62.16
CA CYS A 232 -17.63 32.69 -63.24
C CYS A 232 -17.37 34.17 -63.58
N HIS A 233 -16.09 34.59 -63.55
CA HIS A 233 -15.67 35.93 -63.97
C HIS A 233 -14.65 35.80 -65.10
N HIS A 234 -14.92 36.41 -66.26
CA HIS A 234 -13.94 36.55 -67.33
C HIS A 234 -13.15 37.85 -67.13
N PRO A 235 -11.82 37.84 -67.35
CA PRO A 235 -11.11 39.07 -67.66
C PRO A 235 -11.60 39.59 -69.02
N LEU A 236 -11.94 40.88 -69.08
CA LEU A 236 -12.33 41.59 -70.31
C LEU A 236 -11.22 41.53 -71.37
#